data_AF-A0A7G3ZA49-F1
#
_entry.id   AF-A0A7G3ZA49-F1
#
_cell.length_a   1.000
_cell.length_b   1.000
_cell.length_c   1.000
_cell.angle_alpha   90.00
_cell.angle_beta   90.00
_cell.angle_gamma   90.00
#
_symmetry.space_group_name_H-M   'P 1'
#
loop_
_entity.id
_entity.type
_entity.pdbx_description
1 polymer ?
#
loop_
_entity_poly.entity_id
_entity_poly.type
_entity_poly.pdbx_seq_one_letter_code
_entity_poly.pdbx_strand_id
1 'polypeptide(L)'
;MASETPRIDPREIAQNVCPVFRLIAQVKSQPTENTLVLSSPTDGGEMVTLTNVRVSLNKQFEAESWHEFVCRSSDSGDVEFLVLDAVPCVLKENEQISVDGIVALQQLCRKFPEIY
;
A
#
# COMPACT_ATOMS: atom_id res chain seq x y z
N MET A 1 -14.71 4.87 11.45
CA MET A 1 -14.62 3.70 10.55
C MET A 1 -14.52 2.47 11.44
N ALA A 2 -15.42 1.49 11.30
CA ALA A 2 -15.50 0.33 12.20
C ALA A 2 -15.47 -0.99 11.41
N SER A 3 -14.48 -1.10 10.51
CA SER A 3 -14.15 -2.31 9.77
C SER A 3 -12.64 -2.48 9.82
N GLU A 4 -12.17 -3.72 9.98
CA GLU A 4 -10.76 -4.08 9.91
C GLU A 4 -10.14 -3.62 8.58
N THR A 5 -8.92 -3.09 8.63
CA THR A 5 -8.16 -2.64 7.45
C THR A 5 -6.75 -3.23 7.50
N PRO A 6 -6.57 -4.51 7.17
CA PRO A 6 -5.27 -5.17 7.32
C PRO A 6 -4.23 -4.56 6.38
N ARG A 7 -2.95 -4.60 6.78
CA ARG A 7 -1.84 -4.35 5.86
C ARG A 7 -1.56 -5.65 5.11
N ILE A 8 -1.65 -5.62 3.78
CA ILE A 8 -1.53 -6.81 2.94
C ILE A 8 -0.29 -6.77 2.05
N ASP A 9 0.16 -7.95 1.59
CA ASP A 9 1.16 -8.06 0.54
C ASP A 9 0.58 -7.60 -0.81
N PRO A 10 1.29 -6.79 -1.62
CA PRO A 10 0.82 -6.34 -2.93
C PRO A 10 0.48 -7.49 -3.90
N ARG A 11 1.09 -8.67 -3.76
CA ARG A 11 0.77 -9.86 -4.57
C ARG A 11 -0.58 -10.49 -4.22
N GLU A 12 -1.11 -10.20 -3.03
CA GLU A 12 -2.37 -10.76 -2.53
C GLU A 12 -3.57 -9.85 -2.81
N ILE A 13 -3.38 -8.65 -3.38
CA ILE A 13 -4.47 -7.69 -3.65
C ILE A 13 -5.63 -8.32 -4.43
N ALA A 14 -5.32 -9.12 -5.45
CA ALA A 14 -6.33 -9.77 -6.29
C ALA A 14 -7.18 -10.82 -5.53
N GLN A 15 -6.64 -11.37 -4.45
CA GLN A 15 -7.28 -12.40 -3.62
C GLN A 15 -7.82 -11.84 -2.31
N ASN A 16 -7.62 -10.53 -2.08
CA ASN A 16 -7.99 -9.88 -0.84
C ASN A 16 -9.51 -9.79 -0.71
N VAL A 17 -10.03 -10.41 0.35
CA VAL A 17 -11.46 -10.41 0.68
C VAL A 17 -11.88 -9.17 1.48
N CYS A 18 -10.93 -8.43 2.05
CA CYS A 18 -11.23 -7.22 2.81
C CYS A 18 -11.57 -6.08 1.83
N PRO A 19 -12.75 -5.44 1.95
CA PRO A 19 -13.15 -4.38 1.04
C PRO A 19 -12.23 -3.15 1.12
N VAL A 20 -11.66 -2.90 2.30
CA VAL A 20 -10.67 -1.86 2.56
C VAL A 20 -9.44 -2.49 3.18
N PHE A 21 -8.28 -2.14 2.66
CA PHE A 21 -6.99 -2.65 3.12
C PHE A 21 -5.98 -1.50 3.16
N ARG A 22 -4.79 -1.77 3.68
CA ARG A 22 -3.69 -0.81 3.70
C ARG A 22 -2.47 -1.35 2.99
N LEU A 23 -1.73 -0.46 2.36
CA LEU A 23 -0.49 -0.76 1.64
C LEU A 23 0.60 0.22 2.07
N ILE A 24 1.74 -0.28 2.51
CA ILE A 24 2.92 0.55 2.76
C ILE A 24 3.80 0.47 1.52
N ALA A 25 3.96 1.59 0.83
CA ALA A 25 4.69 1.64 -0.42
C ALA A 25 5.44 2.95 -0.59
N GLN A 26 6.50 2.88 -1.39
CA GLN A 26 7.24 4.05 -1.86
C GLN A 26 6.62 4.58 -3.15
N VAL A 27 6.48 5.89 -3.25
CA VAL A 27 6.05 6.54 -4.50
C VAL A 27 7.23 6.55 -5.47
N LYS A 28 7.08 5.95 -6.66
CA LYS A 28 8.08 6.07 -7.73
C LYS A 28 7.82 7.29 -8.61
N SER A 29 6.56 7.52 -8.96
CA SER A 29 6.14 8.70 -9.71
C SER A 29 4.63 8.92 -9.60
N GLN A 30 4.19 10.12 -9.93
CA GLN A 30 2.79 10.49 -10.14
C GLN A 30 2.63 10.97 -11.59
N PRO A 31 2.42 10.07 -12.57
CA PRO A 31 2.38 10.43 -13.98
C PRO A 31 1.24 11.39 -14.34
N THR A 32 0.11 11.31 -13.63
CA THR A 32 -1.01 12.23 -13.76
C THR A 32 -1.53 12.60 -12.38
N GLU A 33 -2.38 13.63 -12.28
CA GLU A 33 -3.00 14.04 -11.01
C GLU A 33 -3.71 12.88 -10.31
N ASN A 34 -4.28 11.93 -11.08
CA ASN A 34 -5.10 10.85 -10.56
C ASN A 34 -4.44 9.46 -10.60
N THR A 35 -3.16 9.37 -10.96
CA THR A 35 -2.46 8.07 -11.07
C THR A 35 -1.08 8.07 -10.42
N LEU A 36 -0.74 6.96 -9.78
CA LEU A 36 0.55 6.71 -9.15
C LEU A 36 1.23 5.47 -9.74
N VAL A 37 2.57 5.49 -9.68
CA VAL A 37 3.41 4.30 -9.75
C VAL A 37 4.00 4.10 -8.36
N LEU A 38 3.72 2.95 -7.76
CA LEU A 38 4.15 2.60 -6.41
C LEU A 38 5.13 1.44 -6.45
N SER A 39 6.03 1.40 -5.48
CA SER A 39 6.92 0.27 -5.22
C SER A 39 6.64 -0.23 -3.80
N SER A 40 6.16 -1.47 -3.67
CA SER A 40 5.75 -2.05 -2.38
C SER A 40 6.55 -3.30 -2.05
N PRO A 41 7.00 -3.47 -0.80
CA PRO A 41 7.59 -4.72 -0.32
C PRO A 41 6.66 -5.91 -0.49
N THR A 42 7.22 -7.09 -0.76
CA THR A 42 6.54 -8.38 -0.82
C THR A 42 7.37 -9.48 -0.16
N ASP A 43 6.73 -10.62 0.11
CA ASP A 43 7.39 -11.82 0.60
C ASP A 43 8.59 -12.21 -0.29
N GLY A 44 9.74 -12.42 0.37
CA GLY A 44 11.05 -12.61 -0.28
C GLY A 44 11.95 -11.37 -0.30
N GLY A 45 11.51 -10.23 0.25
CA GLY A 45 12.32 -9.00 0.35
C GLY A 45 12.44 -8.22 -0.96
N GLU A 46 11.71 -8.64 -1.98
CA GLU A 46 11.62 -7.94 -3.26
C GLU A 46 10.65 -6.76 -3.18
N MET A 47 10.75 -5.85 -4.14
CA MET A 47 9.81 -4.76 -4.33
C MET A 47 8.98 -5.00 -5.59
N VAL A 48 7.65 -4.98 -5.46
CA VAL A 48 6.73 -5.06 -6.60
C VAL A 48 6.36 -3.66 -7.05
N THR A 49 6.47 -3.41 -8.35
CA THR A 49 6.00 -2.16 -8.96
C THR A 49 4.54 -2.28 -9.34
N LEU A 50 3.70 -1.42 -8.74
CA LEU A 50 2.29 -1.26 -9.08
C LEU A 50 2.15 -0.04 -9.99
N THR A 51 1.63 -0.25 -11.19
CA THR A 51 1.41 0.81 -12.19
C THR A 51 -0.06 1.18 -12.25
N ASN A 52 -0.36 2.39 -12.73
CA ASN A 52 -1.72 2.89 -12.93
C ASN A 52 -2.60 2.86 -11.66
N VAL A 53 -1.98 2.99 -10.48
CA VAL A 53 -2.71 3.03 -9.20
C VAL A 53 -3.56 4.30 -9.18
N ARG A 54 -4.89 4.15 -9.10
CA ARG A 54 -5.80 5.30 -9.09
C ARG A 54 -5.88 5.90 -7.70
N VAL A 55 -5.83 7.23 -7.62
CA VAL A 55 -6.04 8.01 -6.39
C VAL A 55 -7.31 8.82 -6.52
N SER A 56 -8.11 8.85 -5.45
CA SER A 56 -9.30 9.70 -5.32
C SER A 56 -9.02 11.02 -4.59
N LEU A 57 -7.74 11.30 -4.33
CA LEU A 57 -7.26 12.43 -3.57
C LEU A 57 -6.74 13.50 -4.53
N ASN A 58 -7.11 14.76 -4.32
CA ASN A 58 -6.42 15.88 -4.93
C ASN A 58 -5.15 16.20 -4.12
N LYS A 59 -4.17 15.30 -4.19
CA LYS A 59 -2.91 15.36 -3.44
C LYS A 59 -1.73 15.08 -4.36
N GLN A 60 -0.68 15.87 -4.22
CA GLN A 60 0.61 15.61 -4.85
C GLN A 60 1.47 14.73 -3.95
N PHE A 61 2.16 13.78 -4.56
CA PHE A 61 3.05 12.84 -3.90
C PHE A 61 4.48 13.08 -4.36
N GLU A 62 5.40 13.19 -3.41
CA GLU A 62 6.82 13.34 -3.69
C GLU A 62 7.43 12.00 -4.11
N ALA A 63 8.29 12.00 -5.14
CA ALA A 63 9.01 10.80 -5.53
C ALA A 63 9.92 10.31 -4.39
N GLU A 64 10.09 9.00 -4.30
CA GLU A 64 10.87 8.30 -3.28
C GLU A 64 10.33 8.43 -1.84
N SER A 65 9.21 9.14 -1.63
CA SER A 65 8.54 9.23 -0.33
C SER A 65 7.75 7.96 0.01
N TRP A 66 7.76 7.59 1.29
CA TRP A 66 7.01 6.44 1.81
C TRP A 66 5.66 6.86 2.37
N HIS A 67 4.64 6.08 2.07
CA HIS A 67 3.28 6.33 2.51
C HIS A 67 2.59 5.03 2.94
N GLU A 68 1.74 5.14 3.94
CA GLU A 68 0.70 4.17 4.23
C GLU A 68 -0.58 4.59 3.51
N PHE A 69 -0.92 3.83 2.46
CA PHE A 69 -2.11 4.04 1.65
C PHE A 69 -3.29 3.27 2.24
N VAL A 70 -4.44 3.95 2.35
CA VAL A 70 -5.73 3.30 2.59
C VAL A 70 -6.38 3.04 1.25
N CYS A 71 -6.59 1.78 0.92
CA CYS A 71 -7.01 1.31 -0.38
C CYS A 71 -8.36 0.61 -0.29
N ARG A 72 -9.15 0.72 -1.35
CA ARG A 72 -10.37 -0.06 -1.55
C ARG A 72 -10.17 -1.02 -2.72
N SER A 73 -10.46 -2.30 -2.50
CA SER A 73 -10.46 -3.31 -3.57
C SER A 73 -11.49 -2.94 -4.65
N SER A 74 -11.15 -3.14 -5.92
CA SER A 74 -12.14 -3.00 -7.00
C SER A 74 -13.06 -4.21 -7.06
N ASP A 75 -14.33 -3.97 -7.36
CA ASP A 75 -15.33 -5.02 -7.59
C ASP A 75 -15.19 -5.67 -8.99
N SER A 76 -14.30 -5.15 -9.85
CA SER A 76 -14.19 -5.52 -11.28
C SER A 76 -13.32 -6.75 -11.60
N GLY A 77 -12.67 -7.39 -10.61
CA GLY A 77 -11.91 -8.63 -10.80
C GLY A 77 -10.53 -8.49 -11.47
N ASP A 78 -10.19 -7.33 -12.01
CA ASP A 78 -8.81 -6.97 -12.38
C ASP A 78 -8.01 -6.50 -11.14
N VAL A 79 -6.68 -6.49 -11.22
CA VAL A 79 -5.78 -5.93 -10.17
C VAL A 79 -5.89 -4.40 -10.16
N GLU A 80 -7.09 -3.91 -9.89
CA GLU A 80 -7.40 -2.50 -9.74
C GLU A 80 -7.83 -2.28 -8.29
N PHE A 81 -7.25 -1.27 -7.65
CA PHE A 81 -7.69 -0.77 -6.37
C PHE A 81 -7.67 0.76 -6.41
N LEU A 82 -8.47 1.37 -5.54
CA LEU A 82 -8.55 2.81 -5.41
C LEU A 82 -7.91 3.25 -4.11
N VAL A 83 -6.94 4.16 -4.18
CA VAL A 83 -6.40 4.84 -3.00
C VAL A 83 -7.42 5.89 -2.53
N LEU A 84 -7.90 5.70 -1.31
CA LEU A 84 -8.86 6.56 -0.62
C LEU A 84 -8.17 7.63 0.23
N ASP A 85 -7.07 7.27 0.90
CA ASP A 85 -6.29 8.16 1.75
C ASP A 85 -4.80 7.75 1.74
N ALA A 86 -3.92 8.66 2.13
CA ALA A 86 -2.49 8.41 2.19
C ALA A 86 -1.81 9.20 3.32
N VAL A 87 -1.22 8.46 4.26
CA VAL A 87 -0.50 8.99 5.42
C VAL A 87 1.01 8.88 5.17
N PRO A 88 1.78 9.98 5.25
CA PRO A 88 3.23 9.93 5.04
C PRO A 88 3.94 9.16 6.17
N CYS A 89 4.84 8.26 5.80
CA CYS A 89 5.75 7.59 6.72
C CYS A 89 7.01 8.44 6.88
N VAL A 90 6.97 9.39 7.83
CA VAL A 90 8.08 10.33 8.06
C VAL A 90 9.23 9.62 8.77
N LEU A 91 10.39 9.59 8.14
CA LEU A 91 11.64 9.08 8.69
C LEU A 91 12.52 10.26 9.11
N LYS A 92 13.44 10.02 10.05
CA LYS A 92 14.47 11.01 10.39
C LYS A 92 15.49 11.14 9.26
N GLU A 93 16.29 12.20 9.31
CA GLU A 93 17.39 12.38 8.38
C GLU A 93 18.36 11.18 8.43
N ASN A 94 18.73 10.66 7.26
CA ASN A 94 19.58 9.47 7.08
C ASN A 94 18.99 8.15 7.60
N GLU A 95 17.70 8.11 7.96
CA GLU A 95 16.99 6.88 8.30
C GLU A 95 16.36 6.25 7.06
N GLN A 96 16.36 4.92 6.99
CA GLN A 96 15.71 4.16 5.93
C GLN A 96 14.62 3.28 6.54
N ILE A 97 13.50 3.13 5.82
CA ILE A 97 12.44 2.23 6.26
C ILE A 97 12.94 0.78 6.19
N SER A 98 12.59 -0.03 7.18
CA SER A 98 12.91 -1.46 7.15
C SER A 98 11.90 -2.20 6.27
N VAL A 99 12.36 -2.67 5.11
CA VAL A 99 11.58 -3.53 4.19
C VAL A 99 11.17 -4.81 4.90
N ASP A 100 12.11 -5.47 5.60
CA ASP A 100 11.84 -6.68 6.37
C ASP A 100 10.76 -6.47 7.44
N GLY A 101 10.77 -5.30 8.10
CA GLY A 101 9.75 -4.93 9.07
C GLY A 101 8.35 -4.80 8.45
N ILE A 102 8.25 -4.25 7.24
CA ILE A 102 6.97 -4.14 6.51
C ILE A 102 6.46 -5.54 6.12
N VAL A 103 7.33 -6.39 5.57
CA VAL A 103 6.96 -7.77 5.17
C VAL A 103 6.54 -8.60 6.38
N ALA A 104 7.30 -8.53 7.47
CA ALA A 104 6.94 -9.21 8.72
C ALA A 104 5.58 -8.73 9.25
N LEU A 105 5.31 -7.41 9.20
CA LEU A 105 4.01 -6.85 9.59
C LEU A 105 2.87 -7.41 8.73
N GLN A 106 3.02 -7.43 7.41
CA GLN A 106 2.02 -7.99 6.50
C GLN A 106 1.73 -9.47 6.81
N GLN A 107 2.78 -10.28 7.01
CA GLN A 107 2.64 -11.70 7.35
C GLN A 107 1.96 -11.92 8.71
N LEU A 108 2.27 -11.09 9.71
CA LEU A 108 1.64 -11.15 11.02
C LEU A 108 0.16 -10.76 10.95
N CYS A 109 -0.20 -9.71 10.19
CA CYS A 109 -1.58 -9.31 9.97
C CYS A 109 -2.39 -10.45 9.33
N ARG A 110 -1.79 -11.17 8.38
CA ARG A 110 -2.42 -12.32 7.72
C ARG A 110 -2.58 -13.52 8.67
N LYS A 111 -1.57 -13.79 9.51
CA LYS A 111 -1.53 -14.97 10.38
C LYS A 111 -2.42 -14.83 11.61
N PHE A 112 -2.60 -13.61 12.10
CA PHE A 112 -3.32 -13.31 13.33
C PHE A 112 -4.40 -12.24 13.09
N PRO A 113 -5.44 -12.54 12.28
CA PRO A 113 -6.50 -11.58 11.98
C PRO A 113 -7.26 -11.11 13.23
N GLU A 114 -7.29 -11.92 14.29
CA GLU A 114 -7.95 -11.59 15.57
C GLU A 114 -7.29 -10.46 16.37
N ILE A 115 -6.07 -10.05 16.01
CA ILE A 115 -5.34 -8.97 16.68
C ILE A 115 -5.63 -7.61 16.03
N TYR A 116 -6.43 -7.57 14.96
CA TYR A 116 -6.72 -6.39 14.15
C TYR A 116 -8.07 -5.73 14.39
#